data_AF-A0A957Z3E7-F1
#
_entry.id   AF-A0A957Z3E7-F1
#
_cell.length_a   1.000
_cell.length_b   1.000
_cell.length_c   1.000
_cell.angle_alpha   90.00
_cell.angle_beta   90.00
_cell.angle_gamma   90.00
#
_symmetry.space_group_name_H-M   'P 1'
#
loop_
_entity.id
_entity.type
_entity.pdbx_description
1 polymer ?
#
loop_
_entity_poly.entity_id
_entity_poly.type
_entity_poly.pdbx_seq_one_letter_code
_entity_poly.pdbx_strand_id
1 'polypeptide(L)' 'MNVSPSPGTPGAFCYDYPRPTVTVDIILFTFQNEQLTTLLIERKNEPFQHKWALPGGFVEM' A
#
# COMPACT_ATOMS: atom_id res chain seq x y z
N MET A 1 28.77 15.52 0.33
CA MET A 1 29.85 14.53 0.57
C MET A 1 29.16 13.18 0.70
N ASN A 2 29.15 12.37 -0.36
CA ASN A 2 28.58 11.01 -0.30
C ASN A 2 29.67 10.06 0.17
N VAL A 3 29.39 9.36 1.26
CA VAL A 3 30.30 8.36 1.84
C VAL A 3 30.03 7.05 1.10
N SER A 4 30.98 6.61 0.28
CA SER A 4 30.92 5.29 -0.35
C SER A 4 31.02 4.20 0.72
N PRO A 5 30.20 3.13 0.67
CA PRO A 5 30.27 2.07 1.66
C PRO A 5 31.59 1.29 1.55
N SER A 6 32.25 1.07 2.69
CA SER A 6 33.46 0.25 2.80
C SER A 6 33.12 -1.25 2.72
N PRO A 7 33.94 -2.09 2.05
CA PRO A 7 33.66 -3.51 1.90
C PRO A 7 33.80 -4.22 3.26
N GLY A 8 32.69 -4.66 3.84
CA GLY A 8 32.68 -5.44 5.09
C GLY A 8 31.49 -5.24 6.03
N THR A 9 30.56 -4.33 5.75
CA THR A 9 29.36 -4.11 6.59
C THR A 9 28.10 -4.61 5.88
N PRO A 10 27.37 -5.61 6.40
CA PRO A 10 26.06 -5.95 5.87
C PRO A 10 25.08 -4.84 6.24
N GLY A 11 24.48 -4.19 5.23
CA GLY A 11 23.24 -3.43 5.41
C GLY A 11 23.36 -1.91 5.35
N ALA A 12 23.61 -1.38 4.15
CA ALA A 12 23.11 -0.05 3.80
C ALA A 12 22.81 -0.03 2.29
N PHE A 13 21.61 -0.45 1.92
CA PHE A 13 21.14 -0.30 0.54
C PHE A 13 20.89 1.19 0.27
N CYS A 14 21.85 1.86 -0.37
CA CYS A 14 21.71 3.22 -0.86
C CYS A 14 21.01 3.16 -2.22
N TYR A 15 19.82 3.75 -2.33
CA TYR A 15 19.08 3.82 -3.60
C TYR A 15 19.20 5.25 -4.13
N ASP A 16 19.50 5.39 -5.42
CA ASP A 16 19.60 6.69 -6.09
C ASP A 16 18.22 7.37 -6.28
N TYR A 17 17.12 6.66 -6.00
CA TYR A 17 15.75 7.11 -6.23
C TYR A 17 14.87 6.94 -4.98
N PRO A 18 13.82 7.77 -4.81
CA PRO A 18 12.86 7.64 -3.72
C PRO A 18 12.22 6.25 -3.75
N ARG A 19 12.03 5.64 -2.57
CA ARG A 19 11.28 4.39 -2.45
C ARG A 19 9.80 4.71 -2.21
N PRO A 20 8.92 4.59 -3.22
CA PRO A 20 7.50 4.79 -3.00
C PRO A 20 6.94 3.66 -2.14
N THR A 21 5.94 3.97 -1.32
CA THR A 21 5.18 2.94 -0.63
C THR A 21 4.20 2.31 -1.61
N VAL A 22 4.26 0.98 -1.78
CA VAL A 22 3.40 0.25 -2.70
C VAL A 22 2.14 -0.20 -1.97
N THR A 23 0.98 0.00 -2.62
CA THR A 23 -0.33 -0.42 -2.11
C THR A 23 -1.02 -1.36 -3.08
N VAL A 24 -1.92 -2.19 -2.56
CA VAL A 24 -2.81 -3.05 -3.33
C VAL A 24 -4.23 -2.84 -2.81
N ASP A 25 -5.15 -2.66 -3.75
CA ASP A 25 -6.59 -2.58 -3.49
C ASP A 25 -7.32 -3.70 -4.25
N ILE A 26 -8.39 -4.22 -3.66
CA ILE A 26 -9.20 -5.32 -4.20
C ILE A 26 -10.58 -4.78 -4.58
N ILE A 27 -11.04 -5.13 -5.79
CA ILE A 27 -12.43 -4.95 -6.21
C ILE A 27 -13.10 -6.32 -6.23
N LEU A 28 -13.88 -6.63 -5.19
CA LEU A 28 -14.56 -7.92 -5.04
C LEU A 28 -16.01 -7.81 -5.50
N PHE A 29 -16.29 -8.33 -6.69
CA PHE A 29 -17.65 -8.38 -7.24
C PHE A 29 -18.43 -9.61 -6.75
N THR A 30 -19.73 -9.42 -6.52
CA THR A 30 -20.68 -10.50 -6.26
C THR A 30 -22.08 -10.11 -6.74
N PHE A 31 -22.95 -11.09 -6.92
CA PHE A 31 -24.38 -10.85 -7.12
C PHE A 31 -25.10 -10.98 -5.78
N GLN A 32 -25.77 -9.90 -5.36
CA GLN A 32 -26.63 -9.88 -4.18
C GLN A 32 -27.99 -9.34 -4.60
N ASN A 33 -29.08 -10.04 -4.27
CA ASN A 33 -30.45 -9.68 -4.67
C ASN A 33 -30.58 -9.39 -6.18
N GLU A 34 -30.00 -10.26 -7.00
CA GLU A 34 -29.98 -10.15 -8.47
C GLU A 34 -29.28 -8.89 -9.02
N GLN A 35 -28.51 -8.18 -8.18
CA GLN A 35 -27.75 -7.00 -8.56
C GLN A 35 -26.25 -7.24 -8.42
N LEU A 36 -25.47 -6.71 -9.36
CA LEU A 36 -24.01 -6.70 -9.26
C LEU A 36 -23.59 -5.70 -8.18
N THR A 37 -22.84 -6.17 -7.19
CA THR A 37 -22.41 -5.40 -6.02
C THR A 37 -20.90 -5.56 -5.79
N THR A 38 -20.30 -4.65 -5.04
CA THR A 38 -18.88 -4.71 -4.64
C THR A 38 -18.71 -4.43 -3.16
N LEU A 39 -17.67 -5.01 -2.56
CA LEU A 39 -17.30 -4.77 -1.17
C LEU A 39 -16.61 -3.41 -1.02
N LEU A 40 -17.08 -2.60 -0.08
CA LEU A 40 -16.42 -1.37 0.38
C LEU A 40 -16.21 -1.43 1.90
N ILE A 41 -15.18 -0.73 2.37
CA ILE A 41 -14.91 -0.54 3.79
C ILE A 41 -14.95 0.94 4.15
N GLU A 42 -15.33 1.25 5.39
CA GLU A 42 -15.19 2.59 5.95
C GLU A 42 -13.78 2.75 6.55
N ARG A 43 -13.03 3.74 6.07
CA ARG A 43 -11.65 4.00 6.52
C ARG A 43 -11.64 4.46 7.98
N LYS A 44 -10.86 3.78 8.81
CA LYS A 44 -10.72 4.11 10.25
C LYS A 44 -9.67 5.17 10.55
N ASN A 45 -8.73 5.41 9.65
CA ASN A 45 -7.56 6.26 9.88
C ASN A 45 -7.46 7.35 8.81
N GLU A 46 -6.84 8.48 9.19
CA GLU A 46 -6.41 9.50 8.25
C GLU A 46 -5.27 8.99 7.34
N PRO A 47 -5.12 9.53 6.12
CA PRO A 47 -6.02 10.50 5.49
C PRO A 47 -7.38 9.88 5.08
N PHE A 48 -8.42 10.71 5.01
CA PHE A 48 -9.77 10.37 4.55
C PHE A 48 -10.52 9.41 5.48
N GLN A 49 -10.41 9.63 6.79
CA GLN A 49 -11.18 8.87 7.77
C GLN A 49 -12.69 9.01 7.52
N HIS A 50 -13.45 7.95 7.83
CA HIS A 50 -14.91 7.87 7.66
C HIS A 50 -15.42 7.92 6.20
N LYS A 51 -14.53 7.77 5.22
CA LYS A 51 -14.90 7.64 3.81
C LYS A 51 -14.96 6.16 3.40
N TRP A 52 -15.87 5.85 2.49
CA TRP A 52 -15.91 4.56 1.82
C TRP A 52 -14.73 4.42 0.87
N ALA A 53 -14.09 3.25 0.89
CA ALA A 53 -12.96 2.93 0.03
C ALA A 53 -12.96 1.45 -0.35
N LEU A 54 -12.17 1.12 -1.36
CA LEU A 54 -11.84 -0.26 -1.66
C LEU A 54 -11.05 -0.87 -0.49
N PRO A 55 -11.25 -2.16 -0.18
CA PRO A 55 -10.38 -2.89 0.71
C PRO A 55 -8.96 -2.93 0.11
N GLY A 56 -7.97 -2.48 0.89
CA GLY A 56 -6.60 -2.43 0.43
C GLY A 56 -5.61 -2.18 1.56
N GLY A 57 -4.32 -2.26 1.23
CA GLY A 57 -3.24 -2.12 2.19
C GLY A 57 -1.88 -1.94 1.55
N PHE A 58 -0.87 -1.73 2.39
CA PHE A 58 0.52 -1.61 1.97
C PHE A 58 1.15 -2.99 1.80
N VAL A 59 2.05 -3.12 0.82
CA VAL A 59 2.86 -4.33 0.65
C VAL A 59 3.99 -4.33 1.69
N GLU A 60 4.14 -5.45 2.40
CA GLU A 60 5.29 -5.66 3.30
C GLU A 60 6.55 -5.92 2.48
N MET A 61 7.63 -5.20 2.78
CA MET A 61 8.95 -5.31 2.12
C MET A 61 9.91 -6.14 2.94
#